data_AF-A0A8U0TVA7-F1
#
_entry.id   AF-A0A8U0TVA7-F1
#
_cell.length_a   1.000
_cell.length_b   1.000
_cell.length_c   1.000
_cell.angle_alpha   90.00
_cell.angle_beta   90.00
_cell.angle_gamma   90.00
#
_symmetry.space_group_name_H-M   'P 1'
#
loop_
_entity.id
_entity.type
_entity.pdbx_description
1 polymer ?
#
loop_
_entity_poly.entity_id
_entity_poly.type
_entity_poly.pdbx_seq_one_letter_code
_entity_poly.pdbx_strand_id
1 'polypeptide(L)'
;MIKHLEDLFSTPHTPAGAAGVHKRNYEDLVYENLSEKFHLILLSCVQIASKLSLHSAVVDNNTAVQFLHSMGHSISKQTIMDMELMILKALDFRINTPNPLTYVEILLEVLGHNDSSIPVEHLHHLSRHVLQFTYLQRTAIYDSLLKATTQCLSPSDEQR
;
A
#
# COMPACT_ATOMS: atom_id res chain seq x y z
N MET A 1 1.00 14.69 -5.93
CA MET A 1 0.01 13.93 -5.13
C MET A 1 -1.42 14.53 -5.11
N ILE A 2 -1.72 15.63 -4.40
CA ILE A 2 -3.12 16.13 -4.22
C ILE A 2 -3.84 16.42 -5.55
N LYS A 3 -3.20 17.13 -6.49
CA LYS A 3 -3.78 17.43 -7.81
C LYS A 3 -4.16 16.19 -8.62
N HIS A 4 -3.37 15.11 -8.52
CA HIS A 4 -3.65 13.85 -9.23
C HIS A 4 -4.79 13.05 -8.60
N LEU A 5 -5.03 13.23 -7.30
CA LEU A 5 -6.18 12.67 -6.60
C LEU A 5 -7.44 13.51 -6.86
N GLU A 6 -7.32 14.84 -6.92
CA GLU A 6 -8.43 15.74 -7.26
C GLU A 6 -9.02 15.45 -8.64
N ASP A 7 -8.20 15.30 -9.68
CA ASP A 7 -8.67 14.92 -11.03
C ASP A 7 -9.38 13.54 -11.06
N LEU A 8 -9.03 12.67 -10.11
CA LEU A 8 -9.50 11.29 -9.96
C LEU A 8 -10.90 11.18 -9.35
N PHE A 9 -11.22 12.11 -8.45
CA PHE A 9 -12.47 12.12 -7.69
C PHE A 9 -13.40 13.28 -8.06
N SER A 10 -12.96 14.23 -8.91
CA SER A 10 -13.76 15.40 -9.33
C SER A 10 -14.73 15.13 -10.48
N THR A 11 -15.03 13.88 -10.84
CA THR A 11 -16.06 13.56 -11.83
C THR A 11 -17.36 13.06 -11.20
N PRO A 12 -18.30 13.96 -10.85
CA PRO A 12 -19.71 13.67 -10.96
C PRO A 12 -20.16 14.09 -12.36
N HIS A 13 -20.47 13.12 -13.23
CA HIS A 13 -21.38 13.39 -14.34
C HIS A 13 -22.74 13.77 -13.73
N THR A 14 -22.94 15.06 -13.51
CA THR A 14 -24.26 15.60 -13.20
C THR A 14 -24.91 15.88 -14.55
N PRO A 15 -25.98 15.16 -14.95
CA PRO A 15 -26.74 15.57 -16.12
C PRO A 15 -27.31 16.96 -15.83
N ALA A 16 -27.06 17.91 -16.73
CA ALA A 16 -27.64 19.24 -16.66
C ALA A 16 -29.18 19.12 -16.69
N GLY A 17 -29.83 19.17 -15.53
CA GLY A 17 -31.29 19.13 -15.48
C GLY A 17 -32.00 18.66 -14.20
N ALA A 18 -31.34 18.38 -13.09
CA ALA A 18 -32.04 18.01 -11.85
C ALA A 18 -31.85 19.07 -10.75
N ALA A 19 -32.72 20.07 -10.76
CA ALA A 19 -32.89 20.96 -9.61
C ALA A 19 -33.50 20.16 -8.45
N GLY A 20 -32.71 19.94 -7.40
CA GLY A 20 -33.17 19.42 -6.12
C GLY A 20 -32.70 18.00 -5.80
N VAL A 21 -31.42 17.82 -5.51
CA VAL A 21 -30.93 16.63 -4.79
C VAL A 21 -29.86 17.08 -3.79
N HIS A 22 -29.98 16.59 -2.56
CA HIS A 22 -29.15 16.87 -1.40
C HIS A 22 -27.65 17.06 -1.72
N LYS A 23 -27.06 18.10 -1.14
CA LYS A 23 -25.61 18.36 -1.12
C LYS A 23 -24.92 17.22 -0.37
N ARG A 24 -24.66 16.10 -1.04
CA ARG A 24 -23.86 14.97 -0.54
C ARG A 24 -22.48 15.52 -0.16
N ASN A 25 -21.97 15.14 1.02
CA ASN A 25 -20.66 15.61 1.47
C ASN A 25 -19.59 15.14 0.47
N TYR A 26 -18.67 16.03 0.11
CA TYR A 26 -17.61 15.72 -0.88
C TYR A 26 -16.75 14.55 -0.42
N GLU A 27 -16.47 14.46 0.88
CA GLU A 27 -15.70 13.38 1.50
C GLU A 27 -16.38 12.01 1.32
N ASP A 28 -17.70 11.94 1.46
CA ASP A 28 -18.47 10.71 1.28
C ASP A 28 -18.39 10.23 -0.18
N LEU A 29 -18.42 11.16 -1.13
CA LEU A 29 -18.30 10.84 -2.55
C LEU A 29 -16.89 10.32 -2.91
N VAL A 30 -15.84 10.90 -2.33
CA VAL A 30 -14.47 10.41 -2.48
C VAL A 30 -14.35 9.01 -1.89
N TYR A 31 -14.90 8.79 -0.68
CA TYR A 31 -14.86 7.50 -0.02
C TYR A 31 -15.58 6.41 -0.81
N GLU A 32 -16.78 6.69 -1.34
CA GLU A 32 -17.53 5.75 -2.18
C GLU A 32 -16.74 5.36 -3.44
N ASN A 33 -16.19 6.35 -4.16
CA ASN A 33 -15.40 6.11 -5.37
C ASN A 33 -14.10 5.34 -5.08
N LEU A 34 -13.46 5.61 -3.93
CA LEU A 34 -12.29 4.85 -3.49
C LEU A 34 -12.64 3.41 -3.12
N SER A 35 -13.75 3.22 -2.39
CA SER A 35 -14.24 1.91 -1.96
C SER A 35 -14.58 1.03 -3.18
N GLU A 36 -15.23 1.59 -4.19
CA GLU A 36 -15.53 0.88 -5.44
C GLU A 36 -14.27 0.42 -6.17
N LYS A 37 -13.20 1.23 -6.16
CA LYS A 37 -11.93 0.95 -6.85
C LYS A 37 -10.89 0.25 -5.98
N PHE A 38 -11.20 -0.03 -4.71
CA PHE A 38 -10.22 -0.50 -3.73
C PHE A 38 -9.48 -1.77 -4.19
N HIS A 39 -10.20 -2.76 -4.69
CA HIS A 39 -9.64 -4.02 -5.18
C HIS A 39 -8.67 -3.80 -6.35
N LEU A 40 -9.00 -2.89 -7.26
CA LEU A 40 -8.18 -2.54 -8.41
C LEU A 40 -6.91 -1.80 -7.97
N ILE A 41 -7.04 -0.83 -7.07
CA ILE A 41 -5.89 -0.10 -6.50
C ILE A 41 -4.96 -1.08 -5.77
N LEU A 42 -5.51 -1.94 -4.92
CA LEU A 42 -4.74 -2.93 -4.17
C LEU A 42 -3.95 -3.85 -5.10
N LEU A 43 -4.61 -4.42 -6.11
CA LEU A 43 -3.96 -5.33 -7.04
C LEU A 43 -2.90 -4.62 -7.89
N SER A 44 -3.18 -3.42 -8.39
CA SER A 44 -2.19 -2.62 -9.14
C SER A 44 -0.97 -2.27 -8.28
N CYS A 45 -1.15 -1.97 -6.98
CA CYS A 45 -0.02 -1.80 -6.06
C CYS A 45 0.82 -3.09 -5.93
N VAL A 46 0.17 -4.25 -5.83
CA VAL A 46 0.86 -5.56 -5.80
C VAL A 46 1.62 -5.81 -7.09
N GLN A 47 1.04 -5.50 -8.25
CA GLN A 47 1.72 -5.64 -9.54
C GLN A 47 2.94 -4.73 -9.66
N ILE A 48 2.84 -3.46 -9.26
CA ILE A 48 3.96 -2.51 -9.24
C ILE A 48 5.08 -3.06 -8.33
N ALA A 49 4.76 -3.47 -7.10
CA ALA A 49 5.75 -4.03 -6.17
C ALA A 49 6.41 -5.31 -6.71
N SER A 50 5.61 -6.19 -7.34
CA SER A 50 6.06 -7.42 -7.97
C SER A 50 7.03 -7.15 -9.13
N LYS A 51 6.73 -6.19 -10.01
CA LYS A 51 7.60 -5.75 -11.12
C LYS A 51 8.94 -5.19 -10.64
N LEU A 52 8.98 -4.54 -9.48
CA LEU A 52 10.20 -3.99 -8.89
C LEU A 52 11.05 -5.04 -8.19
N SER A 53 10.41 -6.02 -7.54
CA SER A 53 11.08 -6.93 -6.60
C SER A 53 11.34 -8.32 -7.17
N LEU A 54 10.61 -8.73 -8.21
CA LEU A 54 10.69 -10.07 -8.78
C LEU A 54 11.17 -10.01 -10.22
N HIS A 55 12.21 -10.77 -10.55
CA HIS A 55 12.76 -10.83 -11.90
C HIS A 55 12.00 -11.83 -12.81
N SER A 56 11.41 -12.89 -12.26
CA SER A 56 10.82 -14.00 -13.04
C SER A 56 9.38 -14.36 -12.69
N ALA A 57 8.88 -13.96 -11.52
CA ALA A 57 7.54 -14.26 -11.02
C ALA A 57 6.66 -13.01 -10.94
N VAL A 58 6.78 -12.14 -11.95
CA VAL A 58 6.04 -10.88 -12.00
C VAL A 58 4.55 -11.13 -12.17
N VAL A 59 3.72 -10.47 -11.36
CA VAL A 59 2.27 -10.44 -11.57
C VAL A 59 1.97 -9.56 -12.78
N ASP A 60 1.80 -10.18 -13.95
CA ASP A 60 1.48 -9.48 -15.18
C ASP A 60 -0.01 -9.06 -15.25
N ASN A 61 -0.37 -8.30 -16.27
CA ASN A 61 -1.74 -7.81 -16.44
C ASN A 61 -2.73 -8.94 -16.75
N ASN A 62 -2.28 -10.08 -17.30
CA ASN A 62 -3.15 -11.22 -17.57
C ASN A 62 -3.52 -11.92 -16.26
N THR A 63 -2.52 -12.18 -15.41
CA THR A 63 -2.73 -12.75 -14.08
C THR A 63 -3.64 -11.85 -13.24
N ALA A 64 -3.44 -10.54 -13.29
CA ALA A 64 -4.28 -9.60 -12.56
C ALA A 64 -5.74 -9.58 -13.06
N VAL A 65 -5.96 -9.56 -14.39
CA VAL A 65 -7.31 -9.66 -14.98
C VAL A 65 -7.98 -10.96 -14.59
N GLN A 66 -7.29 -12.10 -14.68
CA GLN A 66 -7.85 -13.40 -14.29
C GLN A 66 -8.24 -13.47 -12.82
N PHE A 67 -7.40 -12.89 -11.94
CA PHE A 67 -7.69 -12.80 -10.51
C PHE A 67 -8.90 -11.91 -10.21
N LEU A 68 -9.01 -10.74 -10.85
CA LEU A 68 -10.18 -9.87 -10.67
C LEU A 68 -11.46 -10.54 -11.19
N HIS A 69 -11.39 -11.24 -12.32
CA HIS A 69 -12.53 -12.00 -12.83
C HIS A 69 -12.98 -13.12 -11.89
N SER A 70 -12.04 -13.83 -11.24
CA SER A 70 -12.41 -14.88 -10.27
C SER A 70 -13.06 -14.30 -9.00
N MET A 71 -12.82 -13.03 -8.70
CA MET A 71 -13.50 -12.27 -7.65
C MET A 71 -14.82 -11.62 -8.11
N GLY A 72 -15.25 -11.83 -9.36
CA GLY A 72 -16.49 -11.27 -9.91
C GLY A 72 -16.35 -9.88 -10.53
N HIS A 73 -15.14 -9.36 -10.68
CA HIS A 73 -14.88 -8.06 -11.30
C HIS A 73 -14.52 -8.22 -12.78
N SER A 74 -15.36 -7.67 -13.67
CA SER A 74 -15.06 -7.66 -15.11
C SER A 74 -14.26 -6.42 -15.49
N ILE A 75 -12.93 -6.55 -15.54
CA ILE A 75 -12.00 -5.43 -15.74
C ILE A 75 -11.14 -5.68 -16.98
N SER A 76 -10.98 -4.65 -17.82
CA SER A 76 -10.12 -4.73 -19.00
C SER A 76 -8.64 -4.59 -18.63
N LYS A 77 -7.75 -5.15 -19.45
CA LYS A 77 -6.29 -4.95 -19.28
C LYS A 77 -5.90 -3.47 -19.34
N GLN A 78 -6.57 -2.68 -20.18
CA GLN A 78 -6.34 -1.24 -20.29
C GLN A 78 -6.62 -0.54 -18.96
N THR A 79 -7.73 -0.88 -18.32
CA THR A 79 -8.10 -0.33 -17.01
C THR A 79 -7.05 -0.63 -15.94
N ILE A 80 -6.46 -1.83 -15.94
CA ILE A 80 -5.36 -2.17 -15.02
C ILE A 80 -4.13 -1.30 -15.30
N MET A 81 -3.73 -1.17 -16.58
CA MET A 81 -2.58 -0.36 -16.96
C MET A 81 -2.76 1.13 -16.60
N ASP A 82 -3.95 1.66 -16.84
CA ASP A 82 -4.29 3.04 -16.49
C ASP A 82 -4.20 3.27 -14.98
N MET A 83 -4.66 2.30 -14.19
CA MET A 83 -4.55 2.35 -12.72
C MET A 83 -3.08 2.28 -12.26
N GLU A 84 -2.26 1.40 -12.83
CA GLU A 84 -0.84 1.34 -12.48
C GLU A 84 -0.14 2.68 -12.77
N LEU A 85 -0.35 3.24 -13.96
CA LEU A 85 0.22 4.52 -14.35
C LEU A 85 -0.28 5.65 -13.44
N MET A 86 -1.54 5.62 -13.05
CA MET A 86 -2.16 6.58 -12.14
C MET A 86 -1.51 6.51 -10.76
N ILE A 87 -1.33 5.32 -10.18
CA ILE A 87 -0.65 5.14 -8.89
C ILE A 87 0.78 5.66 -8.97
N LEU A 88 1.52 5.30 -10.04
CA LEU A 88 2.87 5.79 -10.25
C LEU A 88 2.95 7.31 -10.31
N LYS A 89 2.03 7.96 -11.05
CA LYS A 89 1.93 9.43 -11.10
C LYS A 89 1.56 10.04 -9.75
N ALA A 90 0.63 9.42 -9.01
CA ALA A 90 0.22 9.90 -7.70
C ALA A 90 1.38 9.91 -6.69
N LEU A 91 2.28 8.93 -6.80
CA LEU A 91 3.51 8.79 -6.03
C LEU A 91 4.69 9.62 -6.59
N ASP A 92 4.48 10.40 -7.65
CA ASP A 92 5.53 11.11 -8.39
C ASP A 92 6.69 10.17 -8.83
N PHE A 93 6.35 8.91 -9.15
CA PHE A 93 7.27 7.82 -9.47
C PHE A 93 8.29 7.47 -8.35
N ARG A 94 8.09 7.96 -7.13
CA ARG A 94 8.94 7.68 -5.96
C ARG A 94 8.59 6.35 -5.30
N ILE A 95 8.86 5.26 -6.02
CA ILE A 95 8.56 3.89 -5.59
C ILE A 95 9.75 3.14 -4.99
N ASN A 96 10.97 3.68 -5.15
CA ASN A 96 12.20 3.06 -4.62
C ASN A 96 12.51 3.57 -3.20
N THR A 97 11.60 3.32 -2.27
CA THR A 97 11.79 3.68 -0.86
C THR A 97 12.47 2.54 -0.09
N PRO A 98 13.36 2.84 0.87
CA PRO A 98 14.00 1.81 1.69
C PRO A 98 12.97 0.89 2.36
N ASN A 99 13.12 -0.41 2.16
CA ASN A 99 12.32 -1.43 2.82
C ASN A 99 12.96 -1.77 4.18
N PRO A 100 12.20 -1.87 5.28
CA PRO A 100 12.70 -2.39 6.56
C PRO A 100 13.51 -3.69 6.45
N LEU A 101 13.14 -4.57 5.51
CA LEU A 101 13.87 -5.81 5.25
C LEU A 101 15.31 -5.57 4.76
N THR A 102 15.55 -4.49 3.99
CA THR A 102 16.90 -4.14 3.53
C THR A 102 17.84 -3.85 4.70
N TYR A 103 17.35 -3.17 5.75
CA TYR A 103 18.16 -2.92 6.94
C TYR A 103 18.43 -4.21 7.72
N VAL A 104 17.44 -5.10 7.82
CA VAL A 104 17.62 -6.42 8.42
C VAL A 104 18.71 -7.21 7.67
N GLU A 105 18.66 -7.23 6.35
CA GLU A 105 19.63 -7.94 5.51
C GLU A 105 21.05 -7.38 5.71
N ILE A 106 21.22 -6.06 5.76
CA ILE A 106 22.51 -5.42 6.06
C ILE A 106 23.03 -5.85 7.45
N LEU A 107 22.17 -5.84 8.47
CA LEU A 107 22.57 -6.24 9.82
C LEU A 107 22.94 -7.72 9.89
N LEU A 108 22.18 -8.59 9.22
CA LEU A 108 22.44 -10.01 9.17
C LEU A 108 23.74 -10.34 8.42
N GLU A 109 24.05 -9.62 7.35
CA GLU A 109 25.32 -9.75 6.64
C GLU A 109 26.50 -9.45 7.57
N VAL A 110 26.43 -8.35 8.31
CA VAL A 110 27.48 -7.97 9.28
C VAL A 110 27.60 -9.01 10.40
N LEU A 111 26.48 -9.53 10.91
CA LEU A 111 26.49 -10.57 11.95
C LEU A 111 27.12 -11.87 11.45
N GLY A 112 26.72 -12.36 10.28
CA GLY A 112 27.27 -13.58 9.68
C GLY A 112 28.75 -13.44 9.31
N HIS A 113 29.19 -12.24 8.91
CA HIS A 113 30.59 -11.96 8.65
C HIS A 113 31.45 -12.04 9.93
N ASN A 114 30.94 -11.52 11.04
CA ASN A 114 31.67 -11.50 12.31
C ASN A 114 31.67 -12.87 13.02
N ASP A 115 30.62 -13.67 12.85
CA ASP A 115 30.50 -15.00 13.44
C ASP A 115 29.76 -15.96 12.51
N SER A 116 30.50 -16.92 11.94
CA SER A 116 29.96 -17.92 11.02
C SER A 116 29.04 -18.95 11.67
N SER A 117 28.96 -18.99 13.01
CA SER A 117 28.02 -19.87 13.72
C SER A 117 26.59 -19.33 13.76
N ILE A 118 26.39 -18.05 13.42
CA ILE A 118 25.09 -17.40 13.43
C ILE A 118 24.19 -17.99 12.32
N PRO A 119 22.98 -18.46 12.65
CA PRO A 119 22.06 -19.03 11.66
C PRO A 119 21.33 -17.92 10.88
N VAL A 120 22.06 -17.22 10.02
CA VAL A 120 21.59 -16.03 9.26
C VAL A 120 20.27 -16.31 8.51
N GLU A 121 20.17 -17.44 7.81
CA GLU A 121 18.98 -17.79 7.03
C GLU A 121 17.74 -17.96 7.92
N HIS A 122 17.89 -18.59 9.08
CA HIS A 122 16.80 -18.75 10.05
C HIS A 122 16.36 -17.40 10.62
N LEU A 123 17.32 -16.53 10.96
CA LEU A 123 17.03 -15.19 11.46
C LEU A 123 16.39 -14.31 10.40
N HIS A 124 16.78 -14.41 9.12
CA HIS A 124 16.13 -13.72 8.01
C HIS A 124 14.66 -14.13 7.90
N HIS A 125 14.38 -15.44 7.93
CA HIS A 125 13.02 -15.95 7.89
C HIS A 125 12.16 -15.44 9.07
N LEU A 126 12.68 -15.51 10.30
CA LEU A 126 11.98 -14.97 11.47
C LEU A 126 11.76 -13.45 11.37
N SER A 127 12.76 -12.71 10.89
CA SER A 127 12.66 -11.25 10.73
C SER A 127 11.57 -10.86 9.75
N ARG A 128 11.37 -11.63 8.66
CA ARG A 128 10.25 -11.41 7.73
C ARG A 128 8.89 -11.53 8.44
N HIS A 129 8.71 -12.53 9.28
CA HIS A 129 7.47 -12.71 10.06
C HIS A 129 7.26 -11.56 11.05
N VAL A 130 8.31 -11.14 11.76
CA VAL A 130 8.25 -10.00 12.68
C VAL A 130 7.88 -8.71 11.95
N LEU A 131 8.51 -8.44 10.79
CA LEU A 131 8.20 -7.26 9.98
C LEU A 131 6.77 -7.29 9.44
N GLN A 132 6.28 -8.44 8.98
CA GLN A 132 4.90 -8.60 8.53
C GLN A 132 3.90 -8.37 9.67
N PHE A 133 4.12 -8.97 10.83
CA PHE A 133 3.29 -8.75 12.01
C PHE A 133 3.30 -7.29 12.45
N THR A 134 4.49 -6.67 12.45
CA THR A 134 4.66 -5.25 12.81
C THR A 134 3.92 -4.33 11.85
N TYR A 135 3.89 -4.67 10.56
CA TYR A 135 3.13 -3.91 9.56
C TYR A 135 1.62 -4.03 9.80
N LEU A 136 1.11 -5.25 10.04
CA LEU A 136 -0.32 -5.50 10.28
C LEU A 136 -0.83 -4.90 11.60
N GLN A 137 0.00 -4.91 12.64
CA GLN A 137 -0.32 -4.40 13.97
C GLN A 137 0.33 -3.04 14.26
N ARG A 138 0.67 -2.27 13.20
CA ARG A 138 1.43 -1.03 13.32
C ARG A 138 0.87 -0.09 14.37
N THR A 139 -0.43 0.23 14.29
CA THR A 139 -1.05 1.16 15.24
C THR A 139 -0.93 0.67 16.67
N ALA A 140 -1.31 -0.57 16.96
CA ALA A 140 -1.25 -1.13 18.30
C ALA A 140 0.18 -1.19 18.86
N ILE A 141 1.15 -1.59 18.03
CA ILE A 141 2.56 -1.71 18.42
C ILE A 141 3.15 -0.33 18.70
N TYR A 142 3.01 0.62 17.77
CA TYR A 142 3.60 1.95 17.91
C TYR A 142 2.89 2.77 19.00
N ASP A 143 1.59 2.63 19.18
CA ASP A 143 0.88 3.25 20.32
C ASP A 143 1.37 2.69 21.66
N SER A 144 1.59 1.38 21.74
CA SER A 144 2.12 0.74 22.95
C SER A 144 3.56 1.18 23.23
N LEU A 145 4.40 1.25 22.21
CA LEU A 145 5.76 1.76 22.29
C LEU A 145 5.78 3.22 22.73
N LEU A 146 4.93 4.07 22.15
CA LEU A 146 4.84 5.48 22.49
C LEU A 146 4.47 5.67 23.96
N LYS A 147 3.41 4.98 24.42
CA LYS A 147 3.00 5.03 25.83
C LYS A 147 4.08 4.52 26.78
N ALA A 148 4.76 3.42 26.42
CA ALA A 148 5.81 2.83 27.24
C ALA A 148 7.05 3.75 27.35
N THR A 149 7.48 4.33 26.23
CA THR A 149 8.67 5.19 26.15
C THR A 149 8.46 6.56 26.76
N THR A 150 7.26 7.14 26.63
CA THR A 150 6.91 8.44 27.23
C THR A 150 6.37 8.32 28.65
N GLN A 151 6.07 7.11 29.13
CA GLN A 151 5.35 6.85 30.38
C GLN A 151 4.01 7.59 30.48
N CYS A 152 3.40 7.93 29.34
CA CYS A 152 2.15 8.67 29.26
C CYS A 152 1.04 7.79 28.69
N LEU A 153 -0.05 7.59 29.43
CA LEU A 153 -1.19 6.76 29.01
C LEU A 153 -2.02 7.41 27.88
N SER A 154 -1.91 8.72 27.72
CA SER A 154 -2.65 9.49 26.72
C SER A 154 -1.73 10.52 26.06
N PRO A 155 -0.85 10.08 25.14
CA PRO A 155 0.01 10.97 24.38
C PRO A 155 -0.82 12.01 23.62
N SER A 156 -0.31 13.23 23.53
CA SER A 156 -0.89 14.28 22.68
C SER A 156 -0.69 13.97 21.20
N ASP A 157 -1.41 14.67 20.31
CA ASP A 157 -1.26 14.49 18.86
C ASP A 157 0.12 14.92 18.35
N GLU A 158 0.79 15.85 19.04
CA GLU A 158 2.17 16.23 18.73
C GLU A 158 3.18 15.11 19.04
N GLN A 159 2.81 14.17 19.90
CA GLN A 159 3.62 13.01 20.28
C GLN A 159 3.32 11.76 19.45
N ARG A 160 2.26 11.77 18.63
CA ARG A 160 1.85 10.66 17.75
C ARG A 160 2.45 10.79 16.35
#